data_AF-A0A850BFZ9-F1
#
_entry.id   AF-A0A850BFZ9-F1
#
_cell.length_a   1.000
_cell.length_b   1.000
_cell.length_c   1.000
_cell.angle_alpha   90.00
_cell.angle_beta   90.00
_cell.angle_gamma   90.00
#
_symmetry.space_group_name_H-M   'P 1'
#
loop_
_entity.id
_entity.type
_entity.pdbx_description
1 polymer ?
#
loop_
_entity_poly.entity_id
_entity_poly.type
_entity_poly.pdbx_seq_one_letter_code
_entity_poly.pdbx_strand_id
1 'polypeptide(L)'
;MRRPTLAIPACALFFSSLILLAGCDDPKKSGTASSAAATTAAMPAEPPPPPKPKSMPDLIVDPMGPYLNGQRVDMTQEGAAAKIAKIIKELPIEGKPVTVIAEKKAKTPHVAIVVSELGLAGAPKVLIKTDGRDDLPKEITVTPDSRVSSPPGCSVSTIVMKDLSTAVWPFKGGLGKRHRKGFAGPDLSHTAEQLKKDLAACDSTMAFFSGDDTIGWEMTYNLAGTVLTSDEKKKIDTLVIPRESPVAGRPVTLGKKE
;
A
#
# COMPACT_ATOMS: atom_id res chain seq x y z
N MET A 1 28.74 -43.20 -4.06
CA MET A 1 28.57 -44.09 -2.88
C MET A 1 27.85 -43.32 -1.77
N ARG A 2 26.72 -43.90 -1.32
CA ARG A 2 26.00 -43.77 -0.04
C ARG A 2 25.70 -42.38 0.54
N ARG A 3 24.42 -41.98 0.41
CA ARG A 3 23.68 -41.12 1.34
C ARG A 3 23.40 -41.87 2.66
N PRO A 4 23.33 -41.21 3.82
CA PRO A 4 22.62 -41.73 4.98
C PRO A 4 21.19 -41.19 5.06
N THR A 5 20.27 -42.14 5.20
CA THR A 5 18.84 -42.02 5.54
C THR A 5 18.68 -42.22 7.06
N LEU A 6 17.47 -41.96 7.60
CA LEU A 6 16.90 -42.30 8.94
C LEU A 6 16.80 -41.10 9.91
N ALA A 7 15.74 -40.90 10.70
CA ALA A 7 14.45 -41.59 10.88
C ALA A 7 13.48 -40.64 11.62
N ILE A 8 12.18 -40.84 11.41
CA ILE A 8 11.07 -40.22 12.13
C ILE A 8 10.66 -41.17 13.28
N PRO A 9 10.39 -40.69 14.51
CA PRO A 9 9.62 -41.45 15.48
C PRO A 9 8.15 -41.00 15.48
N ALA A 10 7.27 -41.96 15.24
CA ALA A 10 5.86 -41.91 15.59
C ALA A 10 5.69 -42.29 17.07
N CYS A 11 4.76 -41.63 17.78
CA CYS A 11 4.28 -42.13 19.07
C CYS A 11 2.76 -41.95 19.22
N ALA A 12 2.16 -43.07 19.60
CA ALA A 12 0.76 -43.43 19.86
C ALA A 12 -0.06 -42.45 20.73
N LEU A 13 -1.32 -42.15 20.36
CA LEU A 13 -2.62 -42.71 20.82
C LEU A 13 -2.99 -42.50 22.30
N PHE A 14 -4.16 -41.87 22.50
CA PHE A 14 -5.32 -42.26 23.34
C PHE A 14 -5.97 -41.04 24.01
N PHE A 15 -7.26 -40.77 23.72
CA PHE A 15 -8.35 -40.83 24.72
C PHE A 15 -9.72 -40.54 24.08
N SER A 16 -10.60 -41.54 24.16
CA SER A 16 -12.05 -41.43 23.91
C SER A 16 -12.75 -40.66 25.03
N SER A 17 -13.82 -39.94 24.70
CA SER A 17 -15.00 -39.83 25.57
C SER A 17 -16.24 -39.44 24.75
N LEU A 18 -17.24 -40.31 24.87
CA LEU A 18 -18.55 -40.29 24.23
C LEU A 18 -19.57 -40.06 25.35
N ILE A 19 -20.40 -39.01 25.29
CA ILE A 19 -21.64 -38.93 26.07
C ILE A 19 -22.74 -38.33 25.18
N LEU A 20 -23.76 -39.15 24.91
CA LEU A 20 -25.10 -38.81 24.42
C LEU A 20 -25.99 -38.33 25.57
N LEU A 21 -27.01 -37.52 25.25
CA LEU A 21 -28.43 -37.56 25.69
C LEU A 21 -29.09 -36.26 25.14
N ALA A 22 -29.97 -36.32 24.13
CA ALA A 22 -31.39 -36.72 24.10
C ALA A 22 -32.36 -35.58 24.50
N GLY A 23 -33.33 -35.29 23.61
CA GLY A 23 -34.48 -34.42 23.86
C GLY A 23 -35.34 -34.15 22.62
N CYS A 24 -36.25 -35.08 22.32
CA CYS A 24 -37.37 -34.96 21.37
C CYS A 24 -38.46 -33.99 21.88
N ASP A 25 -39.23 -33.34 21.01
CA ASP A 25 -40.63 -33.70 20.67
C ASP A 25 -41.33 -32.57 19.87
N ASP A 26 -41.97 -32.96 18.78
CA ASP A 26 -42.99 -32.26 17.96
C ASP A 26 -44.18 -33.27 17.88
N PRO A 27 -45.44 -33.01 17.45
CA PRO A 27 -46.13 -31.77 17.02
C PRO A 27 -47.64 -31.69 17.44
N LYS A 28 -48.40 -30.61 17.10
CA LYS A 28 -49.74 -30.69 16.43
C LYS A 28 -50.53 -29.36 16.29
N LYS A 29 -50.86 -29.08 15.02
CA LYS A 29 -52.18 -28.83 14.37
C LYS A 29 -53.21 -27.79 14.89
N SER A 30 -53.54 -26.90 13.94
CA SER A 30 -54.87 -26.67 13.31
C SER A 30 -55.75 -25.51 13.79
N GLY A 31 -56.13 -24.64 12.85
CA GLY A 31 -57.27 -23.72 12.93
C GLY A 31 -57.15 -22.52 11.99
N THR A 32 -57.38 -22.70 10.68
CA THR A 32 -58.56 -22.20 9.92
C THR A 32 -58.53 -20.71 9.57
N ALA A 33 -58.33 -20.50 8.26
CA ALA A 33 -58.70 -19.39 7.37
C ALA A 33 -59.28 -18.08 7.95
N SER A 34 -58.59 -16.98 7.64
CA SER A 34 -59.26 -15.72 7.30
C SER A 34 -58.64 -15.19 6.00
N SER A 35 -59.49 -15.11 4.97
CA SER A 35 -59.17 -14.53 3.68
C SER A 35 -59.03 -13.01 3.85
N ALA A 36 -57.80 -12.49 3.72
CA ALA A 36 -57.54 -11.07 3.63
C ALA A 36 -56.99 -10.75 2.25
N ALA A 37 -57.68 -9.85 1.56
CA ALA A 37 -57.43 -9.43 0.20
C ALA A 37 -55.98 -8.99 -0.01
N ALA A 38 -55.37 -9.47 -1.11
CA ALA A 38 -54.10 -9.00 -1.61
C ALA A 38 -54.23 -7.51 -1.98
N THR A 39 -53.76 -6.64 -1.10
CA THR A 39 -53.45 -5.25 -1.44
C THR A 39 -51.99 -5.25 -1.87
N THR A 40 -51.75 -5.04 -3.15
CA THR A 40 -50.41 -4.88 -3.71
C THR A 40 -49.82 -3.60 -3.13
N ALA A 41 -49.12 -3.73 -2.00
CA ALA A 41 -48.31 -2.65 -1.46
C ALA A 41 -47.18 -2.40 -2.45
N ALA A 42 -47.16 -1.19 -3.02
CA ALA A 42 -46.02 -0.71 -3.78
C ALA A 42 -44.76 -0.87 -2.91
N MET A 43 -43.73 -1.52 -3.47
CA MET A 43 -42.43 -1.58 -2.83
C MET A 43 -42.00 -0.15 -2.45
N PRO A 44 -41.53 0.09 -1.22
CA PRO A 44 -40.87 1.33 -0.88
C PRO A 44 -39.77 1.57 -1.91
N ALA A 45 -39.82 2.71 -2.59
CA ALA A 45 -38.75 3.14 -3.47
C ALA A 45 -37.44 3.08 -2.66
N GLU A 46 -36.43 2.42 -3.24
CA GLU A 46 -35.10 2.35 -2.66
C GLU A 46 -34.66 3.78 -2.32
N PRO A 47 -34.25 4.06 -1.07
CA PRO A 47 -33.81 5.41 -0.70
C PRO A 47 -32.71 5.83 -1.66
N PRO A 48 -32.76 7.07 -2.18
CA PRO A 48 -31.80 7.54 -3.16
C PRO A 48 -30.38 7.34 -2.62
N PRO A 49 -29.44 6.85 -3.44
CA PRO A 49 -28.07 6.60 -3.00
C PRO A 49 -27.53 7.87 -2.35
N PRO A 50 -26.81 7.75 -1.22
CA PRO A 50 -26.29 8.90 -0.50
C PRO A 50 -25.54 9.82 -1.46
N PRO A 51 -25.78 11.14 -1.40
CA PRO A 51 -25.20 12.08 -2.35
C PRO A 51 -23.67 11.94 -2.33
N LYS A 52 -23.07 11.74 -3.50
CA LYS A 52 -21.62 11.73 -3.65
C LYS A 52 -21.04 12.99 -3.00
N PRO A 53 -19.96 12.89 -2.21
CA PRO A 53 -19.36 14.04 -1.56
C PRO A 53 -19.06 15.14 -2.60
N LYS A 54 -19.56 16.36 -2.35
CA LYS A 54 -19.35 17.52 -3.24
C LYS A 54 -17.89 18.00 -3.26
N SER A 55 -17.09 17.56 -2.29
CA SER A 55 -15.67 17.87 -2.15
C SER A 55 -14.89 16.60 -1.91
N MET A 56 -13.62 16.58 -2.33
CA MET A 56 -12.71 15.48 -2.05
C MET A 56 -12.61 15.28 -0.52
N PRO A 57 -12.93 14.10 0.03
CA PRO A 57 -12.78 13.84 1.45
C PRO A 57 -11.29 13.72 1.83
N ASP A 58 -11.00 13.87 3.12
CA ASP A 58 -9.68 13.61 3.64
C ASP A 58 -9.33 12.12 3.47
N LEU A 59 -8.18 11.87 2.85
CA LEU A 59 -7.60 10.54 2.70
C LEU A 59 -6.45 10.42 3.67
N ILE A 60 -6.59 9.56 4.68
CA ILE A 60 -5.61 9.41 5.74
C ILE A 60 -5.08 7.98 5.72
N VAL A 61 -3.78 7.81 5.88
CA VAL A 61 -3.16 6.50 6.12
C VAL A 61 -2.43 6.57 7.45
N ASP A 62 -2.88 5.76 8.40
CA ASP A 62 -2.39 5.74 9.77
C ASP A 62 -1.86 4.34 10.15
N PRO A 63 -1.42 4.10 11.41
CA PRO A 63 -0.91 2.80 11.85
C PRO A 63 -1.92 1.65 11.75
N MET A 64 -3.22 1.94 11.84
CA MET A 64 -4.29 0.96 11.74
C MET A 64 -4.69 0.67 10.30
N GLY A 65 -4.30 1.52 9.34
CA GLY A 65 -4.54 1.33 7.91
C GLY A 65 -5.11 2.56 7.21
N PRO A 66 -5.53 2.42 5.96
CA PRO A 66 -6.19 3.49 5.22
C PRO A 66 -7.57 3.84 5.82
N TYR A 67 -7.80 5.13 6.05
CA TYR A 67 -9.08 5.74 6.36
C TYR A 67 -9.50 6.61 5.18
N LEU A 68 -10.45 6.12 4.39
CA LEU A 68 -10.83 6.66 3.09
C LEU A 68 -12.34 6.90 3.07
N ASN A 69 -12.78 8.12 2.75
CA ASN A 69 -14.20 8.48 2.66
C ASN A 69 -15.04 8.09 3.90
N GLY A 70 -14.49 8.32 5.10
CA GLY A 70 -15.15 7.97 6.37
C GLY A 70 -15.06 6.48 6.75
N GLN A 71 -14.44 5.63 5.92
CA GLN A 71 -14.34 4.19 6.14
C GLN A 71 -12.91 3.77 6.44
N ARG A 72 -12.76 2.92 7.46
CA ARG A 72 -11.49 2.24 7.74
C ARG A 72 -11.38 0.94 6.96
N VAL A 73 -10.23 0.73 6.35
CA VAL A 73 -9.85 -0.55 5.76
C VAL A 73 -8.81 -1.21 6.65
N ASP A 74 -9.17 -2.38 7.18
CA ASP A 74 -8.24 -3.26 7.85
C ASP A 74 -7.44 -4.03 6.79
N MET A 75 -6.14 -3.77 6.73
CA MET A 75 -5.24 -4.36 5.75
C MET A 75 -4.88 -5.83 6.05
N THR A 76 -5.32 -6.36 7.20
CA THR A 76 -5.15 -7.78 7.56
C THR A 76 -6.29 -8.65 7.04
N GLN A 77 -7.40 -8.07 6.60
CA GLN A 77 -8.54 -8.80 6.07
C GLN A 77 -8.31 -9.21 4.62
N GLU A 78 -8.77 -10.41 4.27
CA GLU A 78 -8.83 -10.85 2.87
C GLU A 78 -9.70 -9.88 2.06
N GLY A 79 -9.22 -9.50 0.86
CA GLY A 79 -9.93 -8.56 -0.01
C GLY A 79 -9.77 -7.08 0.36
N ALA A 80 -8.91 -6.72 1.32
CA ALA A 80 -8.65 -5.31 1.70
C ALA A 80 -8.32 -4.42 0.48
N ALA A 81 -7.47 -4.90 -0.44
CA ALA A 81 -7.13 -4.18 -1.67
C ALA A 81 -8.35 -3.89 -2.56
N ALA A 82 -9.25 -4.87 -2.72
CA ALA A 82 -10.48 -4.69 -3.49
C ALA A 82 -11.44 -3.71 -2.81
N LYS A 83 -11.48 -3.70 -1.47
CA LYS A 83 -12.26 -2.71 -0.70
C LYS A 83 -11.73 -1.30 -0.90
N ILE A 84 -10.41 -1.10 -0.88
CA ILE A 84 -9.77 0.20 -1.19
C ILE A 84 -10.14 0.64 -2.60
N ALA A 85 -9.98 -0.23 -3.60
CA ALA A 85 -10.31 0.08 -4.98
C ALA A 85 -11.78 0.49 -5.14
N LYS A 86 -12.70 -0.18 -4.44
CA LYS A 86 -14.13 0.17 -4.45
C LYS A 86 -14.38 1.57 -3.85
N ILE A 87 -13.82 1.85 -2.67
CA ILE A 87 -13.98 3.16 -2.01
C ILE A 87 -13.41 4.27 -2.90
N ILE A 88 -12.22 4.06 -3.47
CA ILE A 88 -11.54 5.06 -4.29
C ILE A 88 -12.30 5.36 -5.59
N LYS A 89 -12.94 4.35 -6.21
CA LYS A 89 -13.78 4.55 -7.41
C LYS A 89 -15.01 5.44 -7.15
N GLU A 90 -15.47 5.53 -5.91
CA GLU A 90 -16.59 6.40 -5.53
C GLU A 90 -16.15 7.86 -5.26
N LEU A 91 -14.84 8.11 -5.18
CA LEU A 91 -14.30 9.45 -4.94
C LEU A 91 -14.40 10.34 -6.19
N PRO A 92 -14.62 11.65 -6.03
CA PRO A 92 -14.67 12.60 -7.13
C PRO A 92 -13.27 12.94 -7.67
N ILE A 93 -12.59 11.97 -8.28
CA ILE A 93 -11.24 12.14 -8.87
C ILE A 93 -11.37 12.70 -10.29
N GLU A 94 -11.35 14.03 -10.40
CA GLU A 94 -11.55 14.76 -11.66
C GLU A 94 -10.25 15.01 -12.44
N GLY A 95 -9.34 14.03 -12.49
CA GLY A 95 -8.03 14.20 -13.13
C GLY A 95 -7.15 15.28 -12.50
N LYS A 96 -7.47 15.69 -11.26
CA LYS A 96 -6.69 16.64 -10.45
C LYS A 96 -5.78 15.87 -9.49
N PRO A 97 -4.66 16.48 -9.05
CA PRO A 97 -3.84 15.89 -8.00
C PRO A 97 -4.66 15.66 -6.72
N VAL A 98 -4.45 14.51 -6.08
CA VAL A 98 -5.15 14.12 -4.85
C VAL A 98 -4.21 14.23 -3.66
N THR A 99 -4.66 14.83 -2.55
CA THR A 99 -3.87 14.89 -1.32
C THR A 99 -4.16 13.69 -0.43
N VAL A 100 -3.10 13.09 0.11
CA VAL A 100 -3.14 12.02 1.11
C VAL A 100 -2.31 12.44 2.31
N ILE A 101 -2.86 12.29 3.51
CA ILE A 101 -2.13 12.51 4.76
C ILE A 101 -1.66 11.14 5.24
N ALA A 102 -0.34 10.93 5.29
CA ALA A 102 0.24 9.70 5.80
C ALA A 102 0.95 9.99 7.12
N GLU A 103 0.50 9.34 8.20
CA GLU A 103 1.12 9.47 9.52
C GLU A 103 2.47 8.77 9.59
N LYS A 104 3.38 9.28 10.44
CA LYS A 104 4.74 8.73 10.64
C LYS A 104 4.77 7.21 10.81
N LYS A 105 3.83 6.71 11.62
CA LYS A 105 3.73 5.30 12.04
C LYS A 105 2.89 4.43 11.10
N ALA A 106 2.37 4.98 10.00
CA ALA A 106 1.73 4.18 8.96
C ALA A 106 2.71 3.15 8.37
N LYS A 107 2.19 2.11 7.71
CA LYS A 107 3.04 1.16 6.98
C LYS A 107 3.26 1.63 5.55
N THR A 108 4.50 1.56 5.08
CA THR A 108 4.87 1.87 3.68
C THR A 108 3.97 1.17 2.64
N PRO A 109 3.72 -0.15 2.72
CA PRO A 109 2.85 -0.82 1.75
C PRO A 109 1.41 -0.29 1.73
N HIS A 110 0.89 0.20 2.86
CA HIS A 110 -0.47 0.76 2.89
C HIS A 110 -0.53 2.07 2.09
N VAL A 111 0.49 2.92 2.22
CA VAL A 111 0.59 4.18 1.46
C VAL A 111 0.78 3.88 -0.02
N ALA A 112 1.66 2.95 -0.37
CA ALA A 112 1.92 2.55 -1.75
C ALA A 112 0.66 2.02 -2.46
N ILE A 113 -0.14 1.18 -1.79
CA ILE A 113 -1.41 0.67 -2.33
C ILE A 113 -2.40 1.82 -2.57
N VAL A 114 -2.59 2.72 -1.60
CA VAL A 114 -3.50 3.87 -1.77
C VAL A 114 -3.07 4.75 -2.95
N VAL A 115 -1.78 5.04 -3.09
CA VAL A 115 -1.24 5.82 -4.23
C VAL A 115 -1.51 5.12 -5.55
N SER A 116 -1.27 3.81 -5.63
CA SER A 116 -1.50 3.02 -6.85
C SER A 116 -2.98 3.01 -7.26
N GLU A 117 -3.89 2.78 -6.31
CA GLU A 117 -5.34 2.75 -6.55
C GLU A 117 -5.89 4.13 -6.94
N LEU A 118 -5.37 5.22 -6.35
CA LEU A 118 -5.68 6.58 -6.79
C LEU A 118 -5.27 6.81 -8.26
N GLY A 119 -4.11 6.29 -8.68
CA GLY A 119 -3.67 6.34 -10.06
C GLY A 119 -4.57 5.58 -11.03
N LEU A 120 -5.01 4.38 -10.63
CA LEU A 120 -5.98 3.58 -11.40
C LEU A 120 -7.34 4.29 -11.51
N ALA A 121 -7.74 5.04 -10.49
CA ALA A 121 -8.94 5.87 -10.51
C ALA A 121 -8.77 7.22 -11.22
N GLY A 122 -7.61 7.47 -11.84
CA GLY A 122 -7.40 8.63 -12.72
C GLY A 122 -6.66 9.80 -12.11
N ALA A 123 -6.15 9.69 -10.87
CA ALA A 123 -5.32 10.75 -10.29
C ALA A 123 -3.98 10.83 -11.06
N PRO A 124 -3.59 11.99 -11.62
CA PRO A 124 -2.32 12.14 -12.32
C PRO A 124 -1.13 12.20 -11.35
N LYS A 125 -1.35 12.75 -10.16
CA LYS A 125 -0.36 12.97 -9.09
C LYS A 125 -1.03 12.81 -7.73
N VAL A 126 -0.25 12.40 -6.74
CA VAL A 126 -0.67 12.32 -5.33
C VAL A 126 0.27 13.15 -4.49
N LEU A 127 -0.28 14.11 -3.76
CA LEU A 127 0.44 14.96 -2.81
C LEU A 127 0.39 14.26 -1.46
N ILE A 128 1.52 13.70 -1.01
CA ILE A 128 1.60 13.00 0.26
C ILE A 128 2.15 13.95 1.31
N LYS A 129 1.31 14.27 2.30
CA LYS A 129 1.68 15.08 3.46
C LYS A 129 2.04 14.18 4.61
N THR A 130 3.20 14.44 5.20
CA THR A 130 3.66 13.77 6.41
C THR A 130 4.39 14.80 7.24
N ASP A 131 4.14 14.80 8.54
CA ASP A 131 4.96 15.57 9.47
C ASP A 131 6.36 14.92 9.54
N GLY A 132 7.22 15.11 8.54
CA GLY A 132 8.55 14.49 8.50
C GLY A 132 9.56 15.23 9.38
N ARG A 133 10.85 14.93 9.20
CA ARG A 133 11.93 15.76 9.75
C ARG A 133 11.84 17.20 9.22
N ASP A 134 12.32 18.16 9.99
CA ASP A 134 12.23 19.60 9.63
C ASP A 134 13.19 20.01 8.49
N ASP A 135 14.23 19.22 8.24
CA ASP A 135 15.19 19.43 7.15
C ASP A 135 14.74 18.84 5.80
N LEU A 136 13.58 18.19 5.75
CA LEU A 136 13.02 17.58 4.55
C LEU A 136 11.67 18.21 4.19
N PRO A 137 11.21 18.10 2.93
CA PRO A 137 9.88 18.60 2.54
C PRO A 137 8.78 18.00 3.42
N LYS A 138 7.81 18.82 3.86
CA LYS A 138 6.61 18.36 4.60
C LYS A 138 5.52 17.80 3.68
N GLU A 139 5.72 17.94 2.37
CA GLU A 139 4.91 17.33 1.33
C GLU A 139 5.82 16.81 0.20
N ILE A 140 5.50 15.63 -0.32
CA ILE A 140 6.11 15.10 -1.55
C ILE A 140 5.03 14.87 -2.61
N THR A 141 5.35 15.17 -3.85
CA THR A 141 4.46 14.88 -4.98
C THR A 141 4.93 13.60 -5.66
N VAL A 142 4.04 12.61 -5.71
CA VAL A 142 4.31 11.28 -6.29
C VAL A 142 3.43 11.08 -7.51
N THR A 143 4.00 10.50 -8.56
CA THR A 143 3.26 10.00 -9.72
C THR A 143 2.91 8.53 -9.45
N PRO A 144 1.62 8.14 -9.47
CA PRO A 144 1.24 6.75 -9.31
C PRO A 144 1.92 5.84 -10.34
N ASP A 145 2.32 4.65 -9.94
CA ASP A 145 3.05 3.71 -10.78
C ASP A 145 2.30 3.34 -12.08
N SER A 146 0.98 3.22 -12.00
CA SER A 146 0.08 3.00 -13.15
C SER A 146 0.07 4.12 -14.20
N ARG A 147 0.61 5.29 -13.87
CA ARG A 147 0.71 6.47 -14.76
C ARG A 147 2.09 6.62 -15.38
N VAL A 148 3.06 5.78 -14.99
CA VAL A 148 4.43 5.82 -15.46
C VAL A 148 4.60 4.84 -16.61
N SER A 149 5.25 5.28 -17.69
CA SER A 149 5.55 4.45 -18.85
C SER A 149 6.98 4.66 -19.30
N SER A 150 7.66 3.56 -19.66
CA SER A 150 9.00 3.58 -20.27
C SER A 150 10.07 4.35 -19.45
N PRO A 151 10.25 4.05 -18.16
CA PRO A 151 11.29 4.70 -17.37
C PRO A 151 12.68 4.39 -17.93
N PRO A 152 13.58 5.40 -18.04
CA PRO A 152 14.96 5.16 -18.46
C PRO A 152 15.63 4.12 -17.56
N GLY A 153 16.33 3.15 -18.13
CA GLY A 153 16.93 2.07 -17.34
C GLY A 153 17.96 2.53 -16.31
N CYS A 154 18.56 3.72 -16.49
CA CYS A 154 19.47 4.34 -15.53
C CYS A 154 18.78 5.05 -14.36
N SER A 155 17.46 5.24 -14.42
CA SER A 155 16.70 5.98 -13.41
C SER A 155 16.99 5.43 -12.01
N VAL A 156 17.21 6.32 -11.06
CA VAL A 156 17.64 5.91 -9.73
C VAL A 156 16.49 5.27 -8.98
N SER A 157 16.76 4.10 -8.40
CA SER A 157 15.86 3.38 -7.51
C SER A 157 16.49 3.26 -6.14
N THR A 158 15.74 3.54 -5.08
CA THR A 158 16.22 3.44 -3.72
C THR A 158 15.19 2.83 -2.77
N ILE A 159 15.66 2.16 -1.73
CA ILE A 159 14.81 1.51 -0.74
C ILE A 159 15.41 1.58 0.66
N VAL A 160 14.55 1.70 1.68
CA VAL A 160 14.89 1.36 3.07
C VAL A 160 14.63 -0.14 3.29
N MET A 161 15.66 -0.89 3.64
CA MET A 161 15.55 -2.33 3.88
C MET A 161 15.19 -2.65 5.33
N LYS A 162 14.73 -3.89 5.58
CA LYS A 162 14.30 -4.37 6.91
C LYS A 162 15.31 -4.19 8.06
N ASP A 163 16.61 -4.12 7.75
CA ASP A 163 17.66 -3.88 8.75
C ASP A 163 17.98 -2.39 8.93
N LEU A 164 17.12 -1.50 8.42
CA LEU A 164 17.27 -0.05 8.38
C LEU A 164 18.48 0.42 7.57
N SER A 165 19.09 -0.44 6.76
CA SER A 165 20.06 0.00 5.75
C SER A 165 19.34 0.53 4.51
N THR A 166 20.02 1.32 3.68
CA THR A 166 19.47 1.75 2.38
C THR A 166 20.18 1.02 1.25
N ALA A 167 19.52 0.94 0.10
CA ALA A 167 20.17 0.56 -1.14
C ALA A 167 19.81 1.54 -2.26
N VAL A 168 20.75 1.76 -3.19
CA VAL A 168 20.59 2.59 -4.39
C VAL A 168 21.05 1.78 -5.61
N TRP A 169 20.24 1.71 -6.66
CA TRP A 169 20.55 1.00 -7.90
C TRP A 169 19.77 1.56 -9.11
N PRO A 170 20.17 1.22 -10.35
CA PRO A 170 19.40 1.62 -11.54
C PRO A 170 18.08 0.86 -11.68
N PHE A 171 17.06 1.49 -12.23
CA PHE A 171 15.72 0.92 -12.45
C PHE A 171 15.75 -0.41 -13.21
N LYS A 172 16.63 -0.54 -14.21
CA LYS A 172 16.79 -1.79 -14.98
C LYS A 172 17.42 -2.95 -14.19
N GLY A 173 17.76 -2.74 -12.93
CA GLY A 173 18.57 -3.64 -12.11
C GLY A 173 20.06 -3.39 -12.26
N GLY A 174 20.84 -3.99 -11.36
CA GLY A 174 22.29 -3.85 -11.31
C GLY A 174 22.84 -4.08 -9.90
N LEU A 175 24.14 -3.82 -9.71
CA LEU A 175 24.75 -3.91 -8.39
C LEU A 175 24.19 -2.80 -7.49
N GLY A 176 23.43 -3.18 -6.48
CA GLY A 176 22.91 -2.26 -5.48
C GLY A 176 24.00 -1.78 -4.53
N LYS A 177 24.17 -0.46 -4.45
CA LYS A 177 25.07 0.19 -3.49
C LYS A 177 24.32 0.32 -2.17
N ARG A 178 24.76 -0.46 -1.17
CA ARG A 178 24.12 -0.53 0.14
C ARG A 178 24.86 0.35 1.13
N HIS A 179 24.12 1.16 1.88
CA HIS A 179 24.66 1.95 3.00
C HIS A 179 24.11 1.39 4.31
N ARG A 180 25.01 1.11 5.26
CA ARG A 180 24.63 0.54 6.57
C ARG A 180 23.68 1.49 7.30
N LYS A 181 22.90 0.92 8.24
CA LYS A 181 22.08 1.73 9.15
C LYS A 181 22.97 2.67 9.98
N GLY A 182 22.44 3.84 10.28
CA GLY A 182 22.98 4.75 11.30
C GLY A 182 22.50 4.38 12.70
N PHE A 183 22.77 5.26 13.67
CA PHE A 183 22.38 5.05 15.07
C PHE A 183 20.86 5.11 15.30
N ALA A 184 20.13 5.93 14.54
CA ALA A 184 18.71 6.22 14.77
C ALA A 184 17.81 5.84 13.58
N GLY A 185 18.28 4.95 12.70
CA GLY A 185 17.57 4.58 11.47
C GLY A 185 18.50 4.53 10.26
N PRO A 186 17.97 4.66 9.05
CA PRO A 186 18.77 4.71 7.83
C PRO A 186 19.78 5.85 7.84
N ASP A 187 21.00 5.56 7.38
CA ASP A 187 22.02 6.59 7.17
C ASP A 187 21.74 7.35 5.88
N LEU A 188 20.94 8.41 6.01
CA LEU A 188 20.55 9.24 4.87
C LEU A 188 21.68 10.14 4.38
N SER A 189 22.75 10.36 5.16
CA SER A 189 23.88 11.19 4.74
C SER A 189 24.71 10.49 3.67
N HIS A 190 25.14 9.26 3.93
CA HIS A 190 25.86 8.46 2.93
C HIS A 190 24.97 8.09 1.74
N THR A 191 23.68 7.85 2.00
CA THR A 191 22.69 7.63 0.94
C THR A 191 22.56 8.86 0.03
N ALA A 192 22.49 10.07 0.60
CA ALA A 192 22.41 11.32 -0.16
C ALA A 192 23.63 11.53 -1.05
N GLU A 193 24.84 11.28 -0.55
CA GLU A 193 26.06 11.35 -1.37
C GLU A 193 26.03 10.39 -2.56
N GLN A 194 25.47 9.20 -2.36
CA GLN A 194 25.33 8.22 -3.42
C GLN A 194 24.25 8.62 -4.43
N LEU A 195 23.10 9.11 -3.95
CA LEU A 195 22.02 9.63 -4.77
C LEU A 195 22.51 10.80 -5.63
N LYS A 196 23.27 11.75 -5.08
CA LYS A 196 23.86 12.87 -5.83
C LYS A 196 24.70 12.37 -7.02
N LYS A 197 25.57 11.38 -6.79
CA LYS A 197 26.42 10.79 -7.83
C LYS A 197 25.60 10.09 -8.90
N ASP A 198 24.65 9.24 -8.50
CA ASP A 198 23.89 8.41 -9.44
C ASP A 198 22.84 9.24 -10.21
N LEU A 199 22.21 10.22 -9.55
CA LEU A 199 21.38 11.22 -10.21
C LEU A 199 22.22 12.00 -11.20
N ALA A 200 23.37 12.56 -10.83
CA ALA A 200 24.21 13.31 -11.78
C ALA A 200 24.66 12.49 -12.99
N ALA A 201 24.82 11.17 -12.84
CA ALA A 201 25.25 10.25 -13.90
C ALA A 201 24.14 9.79 -14.87
N CYS A 202 22.87 10.09 -14.60
CA CYS A 202 21.74 9.64 -15.42
C CYS A 202 20.82 10.81 -15.76
N ASP A 203 20.58 11.12 -17.03
CA ASP A 203 19.72 12.24 -17.46
C ASP A 203 18.21 11.99 -17.30
N SER A 204 17.81 10.95 -16.55
CA SER A 204 16.41 10.67 -16.25
C SER A 204 15.79 11.75 -15.37
N THR A 205 14.53 12.09 -15.66
CA THR A 205 13.65 12.90 -14.81
C THR A 205 12.82 12.04 -13.84
N MET A 206 13.05 10.73 -13.84
CA MET A 206 12.32 9.77 -13.01
C MET A 206 13.20 9.22 -11.89
N ALA A 207 12.61 9.09 -10.70
CA ALA A 207 13.22 8.41 -9.57
C ALA A 207 12.20 7.54 -8.84
N PHE A 208 12.68 6.44 -8.26
CA PHE A 208 11.88 5.44 -7.58
C PHE A 208 12.35 5.32 -6.14
N PHE A 209 11.41 5.33 -5.21
CA PHE A 209 11.69 5.14 -3.79
C PHE A 209 10.72 4.13 -3.21
N SER A 210 11.14 3.42 -2.17
CA SER A 210 10.28 2.50 -1.45
C SER A 210 10.84 2.18 -0.05
N GLY A 211 10.13 1.34 0.67
CA GLY A 211 10.58 0.69 1.91
C GLY A 211 10.18 -0.77 1.87
N ASP A 212 10.94 -1.62 2.55
CA ASP A 212 10.55 -2.99 2.83
C ASP A 212 9.20 -3.01 3.57
N ASP A 213 8.40 -4.06 3.39
CA ASP A 213 7.02 -4.15 3.92
C ASP A 213 6.95 -4.03 5.45
N THR A 214 8.06 -4.28 6.13
CA THR A 214 8.20 -4.14 7.59
C THR A 214 8.52 -2.72 8.04
N ILE A 215 8.82 -1.81 7.12
CA ILE A 215 9.31 -0.45 7.40
C ILE A 215 8.15 0.54 7.53
N GLY A 216 8.18 1.30 8.62
CA GLY A 216 7.27 2.42 8.87
C GLY A 216 7.46 3.54 7.86
N TRP A 217 6.36 4.22 7.54
CA TRP A 217 6.27 5.22 6.49
C TRP A 217 7.26 6.38 6.67
N GLU A 218 7.49 6.84 7.91
CA GLU A 218 8.43 7.93 8.19
C GLU A 218 9.82 7.71 7.55
N MET A 219 10.35 6.49 7.60
CA MET A 219 11.66 6.20 7.04
C MET A 219 11.66 6.25 5.51
N THR A 220 10.61 5.72 4.90
CA THR A 220 10.42 5.77 3.43
C THR A 220 10.17 7.20 2.95
N TYR A 221 9.40 7.98 3.70
CA TYR A 221 9.15 9.39 3.43
C TYR A 221 10.44 10.22 3.52
N ASN A 222 11.24 9.99 4.56
CA ASN A 222 12.52 10.68 4.71
C ASN A 222 13.49 10.31 3.57
N LEU A 223 13.47 9.06 3.10
CA LEU A 223 14.24 8.65 1.93
C LEU A 223 13.77 9.37 0.66
N ALA A 224 12.46 9.48 0.43
CA ALA A 224 11.91 10.26 -0.68
C ALA A 224 12.34 11.73 -0.64
N GLY A 225 12.24 12.35 0.53
CA GLY A 225 12.75 13.71 0.76
C GLY A 225 14.24 13.82 0.44
N THR A 226 15.02 12.81 0.84
CA THR A 226 16.47 12.74 0.54
C THR A 226 16.75 12.64 -0.96
N VAL A 227 15.95 11.89 -1.72
CA VAL A 227 16.05 11.84 -3.19
C VAL A 227 15.85 13.24 -3.78
N LEU A 228 14.81 13.96 -3.34
CA LEU A 228 14.49 15.30 -3.84
C LEU A 228 15.56 16.34 -3.46
N THR A 229 16.12 16.27 -2.25
CA THR A 229 17.18 17.19 -1.81
C THR A 229 18.54 16.85 -2.40
N SER A 230 18.77 15.59 -2.79
CA SER A 230 19.98 15.14 -3.49
C SER A 230 19.97 15.47 -4.98
N ASP A 231 18.81 15.78 -5.55
CA ASP A 231 18.69 16.23 -6.93
C ASP A 231 19.06 17.72 -7.06
N GLU A 232 20.36 18.00 -7.05
CA GLU A 232 20.90 19.37 -7.12
C GLU A 232 20.45 20.14 -8.38
N LYS A 233 20.14 19.42 -9.47
CA LYS A 233 19.67 20.00 -10.73
C LYS A 233 18.14 20.14 -10.79
N LYS A 234 17.39 19.66 -9.79
CA LYS A 234 15.92 19.66 -9.73
C LYS A 234 15.25 19.14 -11.02
N LYS A 235 15.82 18.08 -11.59
CA LYS A 235 15.32 17.44 -12.82
C LYS A 235 14.25 16.40 -12.56
N ILE A 236 14.13 15.89 -11.33
CA ILE A 236 13.15 14.86 -11.01
C ILE A 236 11.75 15.48 -11.00
N ASP A 237 10.98 15.20 -12.05
CA ASP A 237 9.58 15.60 -12.18
C ASP A 237 8.61 14.45 -11.86
N THR A 238 9.12 13.22 -11.88
CA THR A 238 8.39 11.97 -11.75
C THR A 238 9.01 11.13 -10.64
N LEU A 239 8.58 11.38 -9.41
CA LEU A 239 8.91 10.55 -8.25
C LEU A 239 7.85 9.47 -8.10
N VAL A 240 8.26 8.20 -7.93
CA VAL A 240 7.35 7.05 -7.95
C VAL A 240 7.58 6.17 -6.72
N ILE A 241 6.49 5.78 -6.07
CA ILE A 241 6.47 4.66 -5.12
C ILE A 241 5.83 3.45 -5.81
N PRO A 242 6.59 2.39 -6.11
CA PRO A 242 6.01 1.18 -6.67
C PRO A 242 5.00 0.55 -5.71
N ARG A 243 3.90 -0.01 -6.23
CA ARG A 243 2.88 -0.70 -5.42
C ARG A 243 3.47 -1.84 -4.57
N GLU A 244 4.38 -2.61 -5.17
CA GLU A 244 5.11 -3.69 -4.51
C GLU A 244 6.51 -3.23 -4.10
N SER A 245 6.96 -3.65 -2.92
CA SER A 245 8.31 -3.31 -2.46
C SER A 245 9.37 -3.94 -3.38
N PRO A 246 10.24 -3.14 -4.03
CA PRO A 246 11.23 -3.66 -4.95
C PRO A 246 12.39 -4.33 -4.18
N VAL A 247 13.02 -5.33 -4.79
CA VAL A 247 14.19 -5.99 -4.21
C VAL A 247 15.47 -5.29 -4.69
N ALA A 248 16.31 -4.88 -3.74
CA ALA A 248 17.57 -4.18 -4.04
C ALA A 248 18.41 -4.91 -5.11
N GLY A 249 18.79 -4.17 -6.15
CA GLY A 249 19.59 -4.65 -7.29
C GLY A 249 18.81 -5.41 -8.36
N ARG A 250 17.54 -5.77 -8.12
CA ARG A 250 16.66 -6.33 -9.16
C ARG A 250 16.04 -5.22 -10.00
N PRO A 251 15.63 -5.51 -11.25
CA PRO A 251 14.80 -4.59 -12.01
C PRO A 251 13.54 -4.22 -11.22
N VAL A 252 13.19 -2.94 -11.18
CA VAL A 252 11.96 -2.48 -10.53
C VAL A 252 10.77 -2.77 -11.42
N THR A 253 9.73 -3.35 -10.84
CA THR A 253 8.46 -3.64 -11.50
C THR A 253 7.43 -2.59 -11.12
N LEU A 254 6.71 -2.07 -12.12
CA LEU A 254 5.60 -1.15 -11.90
C LEU A 254 4.29 -1.93 -12.03
N GLY A 255 3.28 -1.54 -11.26
CA GLY A 255 1.94 -2.13 -11.36
C GLY A 255 1.44 -2.06 -12.80
N LYS A 256 0.97 -3.19 -13.33
CA LYS A 256 0.41 -3.23 -14.68
C LYS A 256 -0.82 -2.33 -14.74
N LYS A 257 -0.91 -1.55 -15.81
CA LYS A 257 -2.17 -0.98 -16.27
C LYS A 257 -3.02 -2.17 -16.75
N GLU A 258 -3.96 -2.63 -15.93
CA GLU A 258 -5.04 -3.49 -16.43
C GLU A 258 -6.05 -2.66 -17.22
#